data_AF-A0A350XWC1-F1
#
_entry.id   AF-A0A350XWC1-F1
#
_cell.length_a   1.000
_cell.length_b   1.000
_cell.length_c   1.000
_cell.angle_alpha   90.00
_cell.angle_beta   90.00
_cell.angle_gamma   90.00
#
_symmetry.space_group_name_H-M   'P 1'
#
loop_
_entity.id
_entity.type
_entity.pdbx_description
1 polymer ?
#
loop_
_entity_poly.entity_id
_entity_poly.type
_entity_poly.pdbx_seq_one_letter_code
_entity_poly.pdbx_strand_id
1 'polypeptide(L)' 'CASEAARKIKGKNALLIRGSGAIITGKTVGDLDAVELVMSKECKTQIGSLFLGSGEPLSYADRTVQRVIYVNKYSKKATE' A
#
# COMPACT_ATOMS: atom_id res chain seq x y z
N CYS A 1 -11.08 15.57 10.91
CA CYS A 1 -10.54 14.81 9.76
C CYS A 1 -9.08 14.40 9.94
N ALA A 2 -8.13 15.33 10.15
CA ALA A 2 -6.70 14.99 10.29
C ALA A 2 -6.37 14.06 11.48
N SER A 3 -6.97 14.31 12.65
CA SER A 3 -6.79 13.47 13.85
C SER A 3 -7.28 12.03 13.66
N GLU A 4 -8.37 11.84 12.93
CA GLU A 4 -8.90 10.51 12.64
C GLU A 4 -8.02 9.76 11.63
N ALA A 5 -7.55 10.45 10.59
CA ALA A 5 -6.59 9.89 9.64
C ALA A 5 -5.30 9.45 10.34
N ALA A 6 -4.76 10.29 11.22
CA ALA A 6 -3.58 9.97 12.04
C ALA A 6 -3.78 8.73 12.92
N ARG A 7 -4.97 8.56 13.52
CA ARG A 7 -5.29 7.36 14.29
C ARG A 7 -5.42 6.12 13.41
N LYS A 8 -6.08 6.22 12.25
CA LYS A 8 -6.38 5.09 11.36
C LYS A 8 -5.16 4.59 10.58
N ILE A 9 -4.18 5.46 10.33
CA ILE A 9 -2.95 5.10 9.62
C ILE A 9 -1.91 4.43 10.53
N LYS A 10 -2.04 4.51 11.86
CA LYS A 10 -1.11 3.88 12.81
C LYS A 10 -0.94 2.39 12.49
N GLY A 11 0.31 1.97 12.26
CA GLY A 11 0.67 0.58 11.91
C GLY A 11 0.46 0.21 10.44
N LYS A 12 0.12 1.17 9.57
CA LYS A 12 -0.09 0.99 8.13
C LYS A 12 0.74 2.01 7.37
N ASN A 13 1.06 1.70 6.11
CA ASN A 13 1.82 2.60 5.25
C ASN A 13 0.93 3.49 4.37
N ALA A 14 -0.37 3.22 4.30
CA ALA A 14 -1.28 3.99 3.45
C ALA A 14 -2.74 3.95 3.92
N LEU A 15 -3.50 4.95 3.50
CA LEU A 15 -4.91 5.20 3.84
C LEU A 15 -5.59 5.88 2.64
N LEU A 16 -6.82 5.46 2.30
CA LEU A 16 -7.67 6.20 1.39
C LEU A 16 -8.57 7.19 2.15
N ILE A 17 -8.64 8.43 1.66
CA ILE A 17 -9.56 9.47 2.11
C ILE A 17 -10.66 9.64 1.08
N ARG A 18 -11.88 9.31 1.48
CA ARG A 18 -13.08 9.47 0.66
C ARG A 18 -13.20 10.91 0.17
N GLY A 19 -13.30 11.08 -1.14
CA GLY A 19 -13.45 12.40 -1.77
C GLY A 19 -12.17 13.23 -1.87
N SER A 20 -11.00 12.71 -1.48
CA SER A 20 -9.75 13.47 -1.54
C SER A 20 -8.56 12.70 -2.12
N GLY A 21 -8.51 11.37 -1.97
CA GLY A 21 -7.42 10.56 -2.52
C GLY A 21 -6.78 9.67 -1.48
N ALA A 22 -5.45 9.70 -1.38
CA ALA A 22 -4.68 8.80 -0.53
C ALA A 22 -3.65 9.57 0.33
N ILE A 23 -3.38 9.07 1.53
CA ILE A 23 -2.19 9.41 2.33
C ILE A 23 -1.29 8.18 2.36
N ILE A 24 0.00 8.40 2.13
CA ILE A 24 1.06 7.39 2.25
C ILE A 24 2.08 7.82 3.30
N THR A 25 2.76 6.87 3.92
CA THR A 25 3.79 7.09 4.94
C THR A 25 4.95 6.12 4.76
N GLY A 26 6.16 6.62 5.00
CA GLY A 26 7.42 5.89 4.92
C GLY A 26 8.46 6.55 5.83
N LYS A 27 9.57 5.86 6.11
CA LYS A 27 10.68 6.45 6.88
C LYS A 27 11.69 7.15 5.98
N THR A 28 11.74 6.75 4.71
CA THR A 28 12.61 7.30 3.67
C THR A 28 11.79 7.71 2.44
N VAL A 29 12.40 8.49 1.53
CA VAL A 29 11.77 8.82 0.24
C VAL A 29 11.52 7.55 -0.59
N GLY A 30 12.47 6.61 -0.62
CA GLY A 30 12.29 5.34 -1.33
C GLY A 30 11.14 4.49 -0.77
N ASP A 31 10.85 4.55 0.54
CA ASP A 31 9.66 3.92 1.11
C ASP A 31 8.37 4.56 0.58
N LEU A 32 8.35 5.89 0.45
CA LEU A 32 7.20 6.62 -0.09
C LEU A 32 6.96 6.25 -1.54
N ASP A 33 8.01 6.24 -2.38
CA ASP A 33 7.93 5.86 -3.79
C ASP A 33 7.42 4.42 -3.96
N ALA A 34 7.93 3.50 -3.12
CA ALA A 34 7.50 2.11 -3.09
C ALA A 34 6.01 1.98 -2.75
N VAL A 35 5.56 2.68 -1.71
CA VAL A 35 4.16 2.65 -1.26
C VAL A 35 3.25 3.31 -2.29
N GLU A 36 3.65 4.45 -2.87
CA GLU A 36 2.91 5.13 -3.94
C GLU A 36 2.69 4.19 -5.14
N LEU A 37 3.76 3.54 -5.60
CA LEU A 37 3.71 2.62 -6.73
C LEU A 37 2.74 1.47 -6.48
N VAL A 38 2.80 0.86 -5.30
CA VAL A 38 1.88 -0.23 -4.91
C VAL A 38 0.45 0.30 -4.83
N MET A 39 0.23 1.42 -4.14
CA MET A 39 -1.10 2.04 -3.97
C MET A 39 -1.76 2.33 -5.33
N SER A 40 -1.02 2.93 -6.27
CA SER A 40 -1.51 3.26 -7.61
C SER A 40 -1.89 2.03 -8.42
N LYS A 41 -1.07 0.96 -8.37
CA LYS A 41 -1.35 -0.30 -9.05
C LYS A 41 -2.57 -1.00 -8.47
N GLU A 42 -2.61 -1.16 -7.15
CA GLU A 42 -3.71 -1.83 -6.46
C GLU A 42 -5.05 -1.11 -6.67
N CYS A 43 -5.07 0.23 -6.63
CA CYS A 43 -6.28 0.99 -6.95
C CYS A 43 -6.77 0.73 -8.38
N LYS A 44 -5.87 0.69 -9.38
CA LYS A 44 -6.22 0.38 -10.76
C LYS A 44 -6.73 -1.06 -10.91
N THR A 45 -6.06 -2.01 -10.27
CA THR A 45 -6.48 -3.42 -10.25
C THR A 45 -7.87 -3.58 -9.63
N GLN A 46 -8.13 -2.90 -8.51
CA GLN A 46 -9.44 -2.93 -7.85
C GLN A 46 -10.54 -2.34 -8.72
N ILE A 47 -10.26 -1.25 -9.44
CA ILE A 47 -11.22 -0.70 -10.40
C ILE A 47 -11.46 -1.71 -11.52
N GLY A 48 -10.39 -2.26 -12.11
CA GLY A 48 -10.49 -3.26 -13.17
C GLY A 48 -11.25 -4.52 -12.76
N SER A 49 -11.04 -5.02 -11.54
CA SER A 49 -11.74 -6.21 -11.04
C SER A 49 -13.24 -5.97 -10.88
N LEU A 50 -13.63 -4.78 -10.42
CA LEU A 50 -15.03 -4.36 -10.35
C LEU A 50 -15.68 -4.26 -11.74
N PHE A 51 -14.95 -3.73 -12.73
CA PHE A 51 -15.46 -3.64 -14.11
C PHE A 51 -15.59 -5.01 -14.80
N LEU A 52 -14.65 -5.92 -14.56
CA LEU A 52 -14.63 -7.25 -15.18
C LEU A 52 -15.48 -8.28 -14.43
N GLY A 53 -15.92 -7.97 -13.21
CA GLY A 53 -16.62 -8.92 -12.35
C GLY A 53 -15.73 -10.09 -11.91
N SER A 54 -14.42 -9.90 -11.90
CA SER A 54 -13.43 -10.96 -11.65
C SER A 54 -12.22 -10.44 -10.90
N GLY A 55 -11.65 -11.24 -10.01
CA GLY A 55 -10.43 -10.91 -9.28
C GLY A 55 -10.54 -11.37 -7.83
N GLU A 56 -9.64 -12.26 -7.42
CA GLU A 56 -9.61 -12.81 -6.07
C GLU A 56 -8.58 -12.05 -5.22
N PRO A 57 -8.95 -11.54 -4.05
CA PRO A 57 -8.00 -10.92 -3.14
C PRO A 57 -7.02 -11.96 -2.60
N LEU A 58 -5.78 -11.56 -2.39
CA LEU A 58 -4.78 -12.41 -1.74
C LEU A 58 -5.24 -12.81 -0.32
N SER A 59 -4.97 -14.06 0.03
CA SER A 59 -5.19 -14.55 1.40
C SER A 59 -4.32 -13.79 2.41
N TYR A 60 -4.71 -13.82 3.68
CA TYR A 60 -3.95 -13.15 4.74
C TYR A 60 -2.50 -13.70 4.86
N ALA A 61 -2.35 -15.01 4.71
CA ALA A 61 -1.04 -15.67 4.78
C ALA A 61 -0.13 -15.18 3.64
N ASP A 62 -0.64 -15.19 2.41
CA ASP A 62 0.12 -14.77 1.23
C ASP A 62 0.55 -13.30 1.32
N ARG A 63 -0.36 -12.43 1.78
CA ARG A 63 -0.07 -11.00 2.00
C ARG A 63 1.06 -10.80 3.00
N THR A 64 1.07 -11.59 4.08
CA THR A 64 2.10 -11.49 5.12
C THR A 64 3.45 -11.93 4.57
N VAL A 65 3.51 -13.07 3.87
CA VAL A 65 4.73 -13.59 3.24
C VAL A 65 5.29 -12.59 2.22
N GLN A 66 4.43 -12.07 1.33
CA GLN A 66 4.84 -11.07 0.35
C GLN A 66 5.37 -9.81 1.02
N ARG A 67 4.73 -9.33 2.09
CA ARG A 67 5.21 -8.15 2.84
C ARG A 67 6.60 -8.37 3.42
N VAL A 68 6.84 -9.52 4.05
CA VAL A 68 8.14 -9.88 4.62
C VAL A 68 9.22 -9.94 3.54
N ILE A 69 8.95 -10.65 2.43
CA ILE A 69 9.90 -10.78 1.32
C ILE A 69 10.18 -9.41 0.69
N TYR A 70 9.14 -8.61 0.44
CA TYR A 70 9.27 -7.28 -0.15
C TYR A 70 10.16 -6.39 0.70
N VAL A 71 9.85 -6.25 2.00
CA VAL A 71 10.64 -5.41 2.91
C VAL A 71 12.09 -5.89 2.96
N ASN A 72 12.33 -7.19 3.10
CA ASN A 72 13.68 -7.74 3.20
C ASN A 72 14.50 -7.63 1.89
N LYS A 73 13.83 -7.68 0.74
CA LYS A 73 14.48 -7.58 -0.58
C LYS A 73 14.81 -6.15 -0.94
N TYR A 74 13.93 -5.20 -0.63
CA TYR A 74 14.09 -3.80 -1.02
C TYR A 74 14.84 -2.96 0.04
N SER A 75 14.81 -3.34 1.32
CA SER A 75 15.62 -2.68 2.35
C SER A 75 17.13 -2.75 2.07
N LYS A 76 17.56 -3.75 1.30
CA LYS A 76 18.96 -3.94 0.91
C LYS A 76 19.36 -3.15 -0.33
N LYS A 77 18.41 -2.77 -1.17
CA LYS A 77 18.63 -1.97 -2.39
C LYS A 77 18.59 -0.47 -2.17
N ALA A 78 18.09 -0.03 -1.01
CA ALA A 78 18.05 1.39 -0.63
C ALA A 78 19.44 1.94 -0.21
N THR A 79 20.43 1.06 -0.06
CA THR A 79 21.79 1.39 0.40
C THR A 79 22.85 1.19 -0.69
N GLU A 80 22.45 0.81 -1.91
CA GLU A 80 23.32 0.70 -3.09
C GLU A 80 23.27 1.97 -3.94
#